data_AF-F5IYG7-F1
#
_entry.id   AF-F5IYG7-F1
#
_cell.length_a   1.000
_cell.length_b   1.000
_cell.length_c   1.000
_cell.angle_alpha   90.00
_cell.angle_beta   90.00
_cell.angle_gamma   90.00
#
_symmetry.space_group_name_H-M   'P 1'
#
loop_
_entity.id
_entity.type
_entity.pdbx_description
1 polymer ?
#
loop_
_entity_poly.entity_id
_entity_poly.type
_entity_poly.pdbx_seq_one_letter_code
_entity_poly.pdbx_strand_id
1 'polypeptide(L)'
;MQQMFGLIVGVVNNESIGLSQKIDLIANRYVDSLLENPNLPLFVLSEIQANPKKLIEKIGISENLIKNNYFYKQIQEQMDKKGIKGIAPLQIFINIVSMTVFPIVGKPLLISIHSPMTEDDYTNFINERRKLVPQWIKMMLKIDE
;
A
#
# COMPACT_ATOMS: atom_id res chain seq x y z
N MET A 1 -1.82 10.56 -11.80
CA MET A 1 -1.68 9.09 -11.93
C MET A 1 -0.22 8.65 -12.11
N GLN A 2 0.44 8.99 -13.22
CA GLN A 2 1.83 8.53 -13.48
C GLN A 2 2.82 8.92 -12.36
N GLN A 3 2.70 10.11 -11.77
CA GLN A 3 3.58 10.55 -10.69
C GLN A 3 3.45 9.70 -9.42
N MET A 4 2.22 9.41 -8.96
CA MET A 4 1.98 8.53 -7.79
C MET A 4 2.51 7.11 -8.02
N PHE A 5 2.15 6.50 -9.16
CA PHE A 5 2.62 5.14 -9.48
C PHE A 5 4.13 5.10 -9.69
N GLY A 6 4.72 6.13 -10.31
CA GLY A 6 6.17 6.27 -10.47
C GLY A 6 6.92 6.37 -9.14
N LEU A 7 6.37 7.10 -8.16
CA LEU A 7 6.97 7.19 -6.81
C LEU A 7 6.99 5.85 -6.08
N ILE A 8 5.92 5.06 -6.20
CA ILE A 8 5.84 3.72 -5.59
C ILE A 8 6.79 2.77 -6.31
N VAL A 9 6.77 2.76 -7.65
CA VAL A 9 7.68 1.97 -8.49
C VAL A 9 9.15 2.26 -8.15
N GLY A 10 9.48 3.53 -7.94
CA GLY A 10 10.83 3.94 -7.53
C GLY A 10 11.22 3.37 -6.16
N VAL A 11 10.33 3.40 -5.17
CA VAL A 11 10.61 2.86 -3.83
C VAL A 11 10.74 1.34 -3.84
N VAL A 12 9.81 0.63 -4.49
CA VAL A 12 9.79 -0.85 -4.46
C VAL A 12 11.03 -1.46 -5.12
N ASN A 13 11.52 -0.84 -6.20
CA ASN A 13 12.67 -1.32 -6.96
C ASN A 13 14.02 -0.76 -6.49
N ASN A 14 14.05 0.17 -5.54
CA ASN A 14 15.32 0.71 -5.06
C ASN A 14 16.06 -0.34 -4.20
N GLU A 15 17.24 -0.76 -4.66
CA GLU A 15 18.06 -1.77 -3.99
C GLU A 15 18.80 -1.25 -2.74
N SER A 16 18.99 0.06 -2.61
CA SER A 16 19.66 0.64 -1.45
C SER A 16 18.77 0.78 -0.21
N ILE A 17 17.47 0.51 -0.34
CA ILE A 17 16.49 0.65 0.74
C ILE A 17 16.16 -0.73 1.32
N GLY A 18 16.31 -0.87 2.64
CA GLY A 18 15.93 -2.09 3.36
C GLY A 18 14.42 -2.31 3.44
N LEU A 19 14.00 -3.56 3.65
CA LEU A 19 12.59 -3.96 3.67
C LEU A 19 11.74 -3.15 4.66
N SER A 20 12.21 -2.99 5.91
CA SER A 20 11.51 -2.25 6.96
C SER A 20 11.22 -0.80 6.54
N GLN A 21 12.23 -0.12 6.01
CA GLN A 21 12.11 1.25 5.52
C GLN A 21 11.22 1.36 4.28
N LYS A 22 11.22 0.36 3.39
CA LYS A 22 10.28 0.33 2.26
C LYS A 22 8.84 0.22 2.72
N ILE A 23 8.56 -0.62 3.72
CA ILE A 23 7.21 -0.76 4.28
C ILE A 23 6.73 0.60 4.81
N ASP A 24 7.58 1.32 5.54
CA ASP A 24 7.27 2.67 6.02
C ASP A 24 7.00 3.65 4.88
N LEU A 25 7.89 3.68 3.88
CA LEU A 25 7.79 4.59 2.75
C LEU A 25 6.54 4.32 1.90
N ILE A 26 6.24 3.06 1.61
CA ILE A 26 5.08 2.69 0.79
C ILE A 26 3.80 3.10 1.52
N ALA A 27 3.64 2.72 2.79
CA ALA A 27 2.43 3.04 3.54
C ALA A 27 2.22 4.56 3.66
N ASN A 28 3.26 5.31 4.03
CA ASN A 28 3.15 6.76 4.22
C ASN A 28 2.94 7.51 2.91
N ARG A 29 3.75 7.25 1.87
CA ARG A 29 3.61 7.93 0.57
C ARG A 29 2.27 7.65 -0.08
N TYR A 30 1.72 6.45 0.12
CA TYR A 30 0.42 6.11 -0.42
C TYR A 30 -0.68 6.89 0.31
N VAL A 31 -0.65 6.94 1.64
CA VAL A 31 -1.59 7.79 2.40
C VAL A 31 -1.51 9.25 1.95
N ASP A 32 -0.30 9.81 1.82
CA ASP A 32 -0.11 11.21 1.41
C ASP A 32 -0.71 11.46 0.02
N SER A 33 -0.41 10.59 -0.95
CA SER A 33 -0.92 10.71 -2.33
C SER A 33 -2.44 10.61 -2.40
N LEU A 34 -3.04 9.77 -1.55
CA LEU A 34 -4.47 9.54 -1.49
C LEU A 34 -5.21 10.68 -0.76
N LEU A 35 -4.58 11.32 0.24
CA LEU A 35 -5.13 12.51 0.87
C LEU A 35 -5.07 13.74 -0.05
N GLU A 36 -4.01 13.87 -0.85
CA GLU A 36 -3.92 14.92 -1.89
C GLU A 36 -4.98 14.75 -2.98
N ASN A 37 -5.32 13.49 -3.32
CA ASN A 37 -6.30 13.19 -4.36
C ASN A 37 -7.29 12.08 -3.93
N PRO A 38 -8.28 12.38 -3.06
CA PRO A 38 -9.17 11.36 -2.48
C PRO A 38 -10.01 10.59 -3.50
N ASN A 39 -10.28 11.18 -4.67
CA ASN A 39 -11.04 10.55 -5.76
C ASN A 39 -10.20 9.62 -6.64
N LEU A 40 -8.87 9.74 -6.59
CA LEU A 40 -7.94 8.93 -7.38
C LEU A 40 -8.08 7.43 -7.15
N PRO A 41 -8.13 6.90 -5.91
CA PRO A 41 -8.28 5.45 -5.70
C PRO A 41 -9.62 4.93 -6.25
N LEU A 42 -10.71 5.68 -6.10
CA LEU A 42 -12.01 5.32 -6.67
C LEU A 42 -11.95 5.26 -8.20
N PHE A 43 -11.35 6.26 -8.84
CA PHE A 43 -11.14 6.29 -10.28
C PHE A 43 -10.30 5.11 -10.77
N VAL A 44 -9.17 4.84 -10.10
CA VAL A 44 -8.29 3.71 -10.44
C VAL A 44 -9.06 2.39 -10.32
N LEU A 45 -9.81 2.18 -9.24
CA LEU A 45 -10.63 0.98 -9.06
C LEU A 45 -11.70 0.84 -10.15
N SER A 46 -12.39 1.92 -10.52
CA SER A 46 -13.38 1.88 -11.60
C SER A 46 -12.75 1.56 -12.96
N GLU A 47 -11.58 2.12 -13.26
CA GLU A 47 -10.86 1.84 -14.51
C GLU A 47 -10.31 0.41 -14.56
N ILE A 48 -9.82 -0.14 -13.42
CA ILE A 48 -9.39 -1.54 -13.34
C ILE A 48 -10.58 -2.47 -13.65
N GLN A 49 -11.76 -2.19 -13.10
CA GLN A 49 -12.95 -3.02 -13.32
C GLN A 49 -13.48 -2.91 -14.75
N ALA A 50 -13.51 -1.69 -15.30
CA ALA A 50 -14.03 -1.45 -16.64
C ALA A 50 -13.08 -1.92 -17.74
N ASN A 51 -11.77 -1.61 -17.64
CA ASN A 51 -10.78 -1.83 -18.70
C ASN A 51 -9.37 -2.10 -18.13
N PRO A 52 -9.15 -3.27 -17.49
CA PRO A 52 -7.90 -3.55 -16.76
C PRO A 52 -6.65 -3.45 -17.65
N LYS A 53 -6.69 -3.99 -18.87
CA LYS A 53 -5.56 -3.94 -19.81
C LYS A 53 -5.16 -2.52 -20.19
N LYS A 54 -6.16 -1.69 -20.52
CA LYS A 54 -5.96 -0.29 -20.93
C LYS A 54 -5.38 0.57 -19.81
N LEU A 55 -5.79 0.29 -18.57
CA LEU A 55 -5.22 0.99 -17.42
C LEU A 55 -3.77 0.57 -17.18
N ILE A 56 -3.45 -0.73 -17.25
CA ILE A 56 -2.08 -1.24 -17.12
C ILE A 56 -1.16 -0.57 -18.16
N GLU A 57 -1.60 -0.49 -19.41
CA GLU A 57 -0.90 0.22 -20.49
C GLU A 57 -0.68 1.71 -20.16
N LYS A 58 -1.73 2.41 -19.69
CA LYS A 58 -1.65 3.85 -19.34
C LYS A 58 -0.73 4.15 -18.15
N ILE A 59 -0.73 3.30 -17.14
CA ILE A 59 0.11 3.48 -15.94
C ILE A 59 1.56 3.09 -16.26
N GLY A 60 1.79 2.32 -17.34
CA GLY A 60 3.12 1.86 -17.73
C GLY A 60 3.69 0.79 -16.81
N ILE A 61 2.83 0.12 -16.04
CA ILE A 61 3.24 -1.04 -15.23
C ILE A 61 3.33 -2.23 -16.19
N SER A 62 4.51 -2.42 -16.79
CA SER A 62 4.76 -3.65 -17.55
C SER A 62 4.70 -4.86 -16.62
N GLU A 63 4.35 -6.04 -17.14
CA GLU A 63 4.43 -7.29 -16.35
C GLU A 63 5.80 -7.47 -15.69
N ASN A 64 6.87 -6.96 -16.31
CA ASN A 64 8.24 -7.02 -15.80
C ASN A 64 8.47 -6.17 -14.55
N LEU A 65 7.73 -5.06 -14.37
CA LEU A 65 7.78 -4.23 -13.16
C LEU A 65 7.22 -4.95 -11.93
N ILE A 66 6.31 -5.91 -12.13
CA ILE A 66 5.75 -6.75 -11.06
C ILE A 66 6.60 -8.02 -10.89
N LYS A 67 7.02 -8.66 -11.98
CA LYS A 67 7.78 -9.93 -11.96
C LYS A 67 9.20 -9.79 -11.40
N ASN A 68 9.87 -8.65 -11.59
CA ASN A 68 11.23 -8.39 -11.09
C ASN A 68 11.26 -7.36 -9.96
N ASN A 69 10.20 -7.28 -9.15
CA ASN A 69 10.13 -6.29 -8.09
C ASN A 69 11.03 -6.68 -6.91
N TYR A 70 12.07 -5.88 -6.66
CA TYR A 70 13.03 -6.10 -5.58
C TYR A 70 12.36 -6.13 -4.19
N PHE A 71 11.22 -5.45 -4.00
CA PHE A 71 10.42 -5.54 -2.78
C PHE A 71 9.85 -6.96 -2.53
N TYR A 72 9.39 -7.64 -3.58
CA TYR A 72 8.88 -9.03 -3.45
C TYR A 72 10.01 -9.98 -3.07
N LYS A 73 11.19 -9.77 -3.64
CA LYS A 73 12.40 -10.51 -3.26
C LYS A 73 12.72 -10.31 -1.77
N GLN A 74 12.75 -9.07 -1.29
CA GLN A 74 13.01 -8.78 0.12
C GLN A 74 11.94 -9.38 1.06
N ILE A 75 10.66 -9.34 0.68
CA ILE A 75 9.59 -10.00 1.45
C ILE A 75 9.85 -11.51 1.53
N GLN A 76 10.13 -12.15 0.39
CA GLN A 76 10.39 -13.59 0.36
C GLN A 76 11.61 -13.96 1.21
N GLU A 77 12.72 -13.24 1.07
CA GLU A 77 13.95 -13.45 1.86
C GLU A 77 13.67 -13.33 3.37
N GLN A 78 12.88 -12.35 3.78
CA GLN A 78 12.50 -12.17 5.18
C GLN A 78 11.60 -13.31 5.68
N MET A 79 10.64 -13.74 4.85
CA MET A 79 9.75 -14.86 5.17
C MET A 79 10.54 -16.16 5.33
N ASP A 80 11.48 -16.43 4.44
CA ASP A 80 12.38 -17.58 4.51
C ASP A 80 13.23 -17.52 5.79
N LYS A 81 13.84 -16.36 6.08
CA LYS A 81 14.64 -16.12 7.28
C LYS A 81 13.86 -16.37 8.57
N LYS A 82 12.57 -16.02 8.61
CA LYS A 82 11.71 -16.14 9.81
C LYS A 82 10.85 -17.41 9.81
N GLY A 83 11.06 -18.31 8.84
CA GLY A 83 10.35 -19.58 8.72
C GLY A 83 8.85 -19.44 8.43
N ILE A 84 8.43 -18.36 7.78
CA ILE A 84 7.04 -18.11 7.39
C ILE A 84 6.74 -18.90 6.10
N LYS A 85 5.88 -19.91 6.17
CA LYS A 85 5.56 -20.83 5.05
C LYS A 85 4.12 -20.70 4.60
N GLY A 86 3.85 -21.04 3.34
CA GLY A 86 2.49 -21.13 2.79
C GLY A 86 1.83 -19.77 2.48
N ILE A 87 2.56 -18.67 2.58
CA ILE A 87 2.09 -17.33 2.25
C ILE A 87 2.91 -16.83 1.06
N ALA A 88 2.24 -16.29 0.04
CA ALA A 88 2.92 -15.65 -1.09
C ALA A 88 3.22 -14.17 -0.75
N PRO A 89 4.35 -13.59 -1.18
CA PRO A 89 4.66 -12.17 -1.00
C PRO A 89 3.55 -11.21 -1.47
N LEU A 90 2.80 -11.62 -2.50
CA LEU A 90 1.62 -10.89 -2.98
C LEU A 90 0.60 -10.62 -1.87
N GLN A 91 0.39 -11.54 -0.92
CA GLN A 91 -0.56 -11.33 0.18
C GLN A 91 -0.14 -10.15 1.06
N ILE A 92 1.15 -10.03 1.34
CA ILE A 92 1.69 -8.92 2.14
C ILE A 92 1.52 -7.60 1.39
N PHE A 93 1.82 -7.60 0.09
CA PHE A 93 1.61 -6.42 -0.75
C PHE A 93 0.14 -5.97 -0.77
N ILE A 94 -0.80 -6.91 -0.95
CA ILE A 94 -2.24 -6.63 -0.94
C ILE A 94 -2.70 -6.14 0.44
N ASN A 95 -2.12 -6.63 1.54
CA ASN A 95 -2.40 -6.10 2.88
C ASN A 95 -1.98 -4.63 3.01
N ILE A 96 -0.79 -4.26 2.52
CA ILE A 96 -0.34 -2.85 2.54
C ILE A 96 -1.33 -1.96 1.78
N VAL A 97 -1.70 -2.35 0.55
CA VAL A 97 -2.61 -1.57 -0.30
C VAL A 97 -4.01 -1.48 0.31
N SER A 98 -4.59 -2.60 0.76
CA SER A 98 -5.95 -2.61 1.31
C SER A 98 -6.05 -1.81 2.61
N MET A 99 -5.08 -1.96 3.51
CA MET A 99 -5.06 -1.27 4.81
C MET A 99 -4.81 0.24 4.71
N THR A 100 -4.34 0.73 3.56
CA THR A 100 -4.12 2.16 3.30
C THR A 100 -5.22 2.79 2.45
N VAL A 101 -5.69 2.10 1.40
CA VAL A 101 -6.74 2.62 0.49
C VAL A 101 -8.11 2.62 1.13
N PHE A 102 -8.48 1.50 1.78
CA PHE A 102 -9.84 1.34 2.30
C PHE A 102 -10.25 2.41 3.32
N PRO A 103 -9.40 2.80 4.30
CA PRO A 103 -9.70 3.88 5.22
C PRO A 103 -9.99 5.24 4.56
N ILE A 104 -9.45 5.47 3.38
CA ILE A 104 -9.59 6.73 2.64
C ILE A 104 -10.84 6.70 1.78
N VAL A 105 -10.99 5.66 0.95
CA VAL A 105 -12.16 5.48 0.10
C VAL A 105 -13.44 5.26 0.92
N GLY A 106 -13.32 4.51 2.01
CA GLY A 106 -14.42 4.18 2.92
C GLY A 106 -14.76 5.27 3.92
N LYS A 107 -14.19 6.49 3.82
CA LYS A 107 -14.42 7.59 4.76
C LYS A 107 -15.91 7.80 5.11
N PRO A 108 -16.87 7.89 4.15
CA PRO A 108 -18.27 8.13 4.49
C PRO A 108 -18.87 7.03 5.37
N LEU A 109 -18.46 5.77 5.14
CA LEU A 109 -18.87 4.64 5.95
C LEU A 109 -18.25 4.72 7.35
N LEU A 110 -16.95 4.97 7.44
CA LEU A 110 -16.22 5.01 8.72
C LEU A 110 -16.75 6.08 9.66
N ILE A 111 -17.06 7.27 9.12
CA ILE A 111 -17.67 8.37 9.88
C ILE A 111 -19.06 7.98 10.42
N SER A 112 -19.78 7.11 9.73
CA SER A 112 -21.17 6.75 10.05
C SER A 112 -21.30 5.57 11.03
N ILE A 113 -20.37 4.61 11.03
CA ILE A 113 -20.52 3.33 11.76
C ILE A 113 -19.97 3.35 13.19
N HIS A 114 -18.94 4.15 13.45
CA HIS A 114 -18.32 4.27 14.76
C HIS A 114 -18.71 5.63 15.29
N SER A 115 -19.46 5.68 16.41
CA SER A 115 -19.91 6.89 17.14
C SER A 115 -19.59 8.20 16.41
N PRO A 116 -20.56 8.88 15.77
CA PRO A 116 -20.36 9.83 14.68
C PRO A 116 -19.02 10.56 14.76
N MET A 117 -18.04 10.10 13.97
CA MET A 117 -16.71 10.70 13.99
C MET A 117 -16.79 12.10 13.42
N THR A 118 -16.17 13.07 14.08
CA THR A 118 -15.94 14.38 13.48
C THR A 118 -14.86 14.26 12.39
N GLU A 119 -14.71 15.31 11.57
CA GLU A 119 -13.63 15.40 10.59
C GLU A 119 -12.24 15.37 11.26
N ASP A 120 -12.12 15.92 12.46
CA ASP A 120 -10.89 15.89 13.26
C ASP A 120 -10.59 14.48 13.77
N ASP A 121 -11.61 13.75 14.25
CA ASP A 121 -11.47 12.35 14.66
C ASP A 121 -11.01 11.48 13.48
N TYR A 122 -11.56 11.70 12.29
CA TYR A 122 -11.14 10.99 11.08
C TYR A 122 -9.70 11.31 10.70
N THR A 123 -9.31 12.58 10.78
CA THR A 123 -7.92 13.01 10.51
C THR A 123 -6.94 12.36 11.49
N ASN A 124 -7.29 12.32 12.78
CA ASN A 124 -6.48 11.62 13.79
C ASN A 124 -6.38 10.13 13.51
N PHE A 125 -7.50 9.49 13.19
CA PHE A 125 -7.54 8.07 12.81
C PHE A 125 -6.61 7.77 11.62
N ILE A 126 -6.63 8.57 10.56
CA ILE A 126 -5.72 8.37 9.42
C ILE A 126 -4.25 8.54 9.84
N ASN A 127 -3.95 9.54 10.67
CA ASN A 127 -2.60 9.76 11.18
C ASN A 127 -2.10 8.60 12.07
N GLU A 128 -2.98 7.99 12.85
CA GLU A 128 -2.65 6.76 13.59
C GLU A 128 -2.37 5.61 12.64
N ARG A 129 -3.19 5.43 11.59
CA ARG A 129 -2.97 4.38 10.59
C ARG A 129 -1.63 4.52 9.86
N ARG A 130 -1.13 5.74 9.64
CA ARG A 130 0.22 5.97 9.07
C ARG A 130 1.34 5.31 9.88
N LYS A 131 1.15 5.16 11.20
CA LYS A 131 2.08 4.48 12.10
C LYS A 131 1.77 2.99 12.24
N LEU A 132 0.49 2.67 12.43
CA LEU A 132 0.05 1.31 12.74
C LEU A 132 0.16 0.36 11.55
N VAL A 133 -0.13 0.82 10.33
CA VAL A 133 -0.05 -0.04 9.14
C VAL A 133 1.36 -0.58 8.91
N PRO A 134 2.42 0.24 8.87
CA PRO A 134 3.78 -0.28 8.81
C PRO A 134 4.12 -1.24 9.96
N GLN A 135 3.72 -0.92 11.19
CA GLN A 135 3.96 -1.77 12.36
C GLN A 135 3.32 -3.15 12.19
N TRP A 136 2.04 -3.21 11.82
CA TRP A 136 1.36 -4.50 11.60
C TRP A 136 2.00 -5.32 10.48
N ILE A 137 2.42 -4.69 9.39
CA ILE A 137 3.09 -5.39 8.29
C ILE A 137 4.47 -5.92 8.73
N LYS A 138 5.23 -5.14 9.49
CA LYS A 138 6.50 -5.57 10.10
C LYS A 138 6.30 -6.73 11.07
N MET A 139 5.23 -6.70 11.87
CA MET A 139 4.84 -7.79 12.77
C MET A 139 4.48 -9.07 12.00
N MET A 140 3.70 -8.96 10.92
CA MET A 140 3.37 -10.11 10.04
C MET A 140 4.64 -10.78 9.48
N LEU A 141 5.67 -9.97 9.20
CA LEU A 141 6.96 -10.42 8.68
C LEU A 141 8.00 -10.72 9.77
N LYS A 142 7.63 -10.60 11.05
CA LYS A 142 8.54 -10.75 12.20
C LYS A 142 9.86 -9.98 12.03
N ILE A 143 9.79 -8.75 11.51
CA ILE A 143 10.94 -7.86 11.40
C ILE A 143 11.26 -7.35 12.80
N ASP A 144 12.48 -7.57 13.27
CA ASP A 144 12.95 -7.03 14.56
C ASP A 144 13.27 -5.54 14.34
N GLU A 145 12.81 -4.68 15.26
CA GLU A 145 13.08 -3.22 15.21
C GLU A 145 14.56 -2.88 15.43
#